data_AF-G1QS54-F1
#
_entry.id   AF-G1QS54-F1
#
_cell.length_a   1.000
_cell.length_b   1.000
_cell.length_c   1.000
_cell.angle_alpha   90.00
_cell.angle_beta   90.00
_cell.angle_gamma   90.00
#
_symmetry.space_group_name_H-M   'P 1'
#
loop_
_entity.id
_entity.type
_entity.pdbx_description
1 polymer ?
#
loop_
_entity_poly.entity_id
_entity_poly.type
_entity_poly.pdbx_seq_one_letter_code
_entity_poly.pdbx_strand_id
1 'polypeptide(L)'
;MGQRSAFPAAVLWLWSILLCLLALRAEAGQPQEESLYLWIDAHQARVLIGFEEDILIVSEGKMAPFTHDFRKAQQRMPAIPVNIHSMNFTWQAAGQAEYFYEFLSLRSLDKGIMADPTVNVPLLGTVPHKASVVQVGFPCLGKQDGVAAFEVNVIVMNSEGNTILQTPQNAIFFKTCQQAECPGGCRNGGFCNERRICECPDGFHGPHCEKALCTPRCMNGGLCVTPGFCICPPGFYGVNCDKANCSTTCFNGGTCFYPGKCICPPGLEGEQCEISKCPQPCRNGGKCIGKSKCKCSKGYQGDLCSKPVCEPGCGAHGTCHEPNKCQCQEGWHGRHCNKRYGASLIHALRPAGAQLRQHTPSLKKAEERRDPPESNYIW
;
A
#
# COMPACT_ATOMS: atom_id res chain seq x y z
N MET A 1 -111.25 -57.86 -7.85
CA MET A 1 -110.48 -58.10 -9.10
C MET A 1 -110.38 -56.79 -9.85
N GLY A 2 -109.18 -56.28 -10.09
CA GLY A 2 -108.94 -55.05 -10.84
C GLY A 2 -107.63 -54.37 -10.46
N GLN A 3 -106.54 -54.74 -11.14
CA GLN A 3 -105.22 -54.12 -11.04
C GLN A 3 -105.27 -52.63 -11.41
N ARG A 4 -104.63 -51.77 -10.61
CA ARG A 4 -104.07 -50.49 -11.08
C ARG A 4 -102.69 -50.27 -10.47
N SER A 5 -101.73 -50.15 -11.37
CA SER A 5 -100.31 -49.88 -11.23
C SER A 5 -100.02 -48.55 -10.52
N ALA A 6 -99.13 -48.57 -9.53
CA ALA A 6 -98.45 -47.39 -9.00
C ALA A 6 -96.99 -47.75 -8.69
N PHE A 7 -96.08 -46.93 -9.21
CA PHE A 7 -94.63 -47.10 -9.25
C PHE A 7 -93.99 -47.24 -7.84
N PRO A 8 -92.89 -48.01 -7.69
CA PRO A 8 -92.23 -48.21 -6.40
C PRO A 8 -91.44 -46.97 -5.97
N ALA A 9 -91.53 -46.65 -4.68
CA ALA A 9 -90.80 -45.60 -3.97
C ALA A 9 -89.24 -45.73 -3.98
N ALA A 10 -88.68 -46.64 -4.78
CA ALA A 10 -87.25 -46.87 -4.92
C ALA A 10 -86.58 -45.99 -6.01
N VAL A 11 -87.36 -45.34 -6.89
CA VAL A 11 -86.81 -44.43 -7.91
C VAL A 11 -86.18 -43.18 -7.29
N LEU A 12 -86.63 -42.78 -6.10
CA LEU A 12 -86.04 -41.67 -5.32
C LEU A 12 -84.66 -42.00 -4.76
N TRP A 13 -84.33 -43.28 -4.51
CA TRP A 13 -82.99 -43.70 -4.07
C TRP A 13 -81.95 -43.65 -5.20
N LEU A 14 -82.38 -43.90 -6.44
CA LEU A 14 -81.51 -43.82 -7.62
C LEU A 14 -81.12 -42.37 -7.96
N TRP A 15 -82.00 -41.39 -7.71
CA TRP A 15 -81.69 -39.97 -7.90
C TRP A 15 -80.72 -39.40 -6.86
N SER A 16 -80.77 -39.89 -5.62
CA SER A 16 -79.78 -39.55 -4.57
C SER A 16 -78.37 -40.04 -4.93
N ILE A 17 -78.27 -41.22 -5.54
CA ILE A 17 -77.00 -41.77 -6.03
C ILE A 17 -76.54 -41.04 -7.30
N LEU A 18 -77.47 -40.60 -8.16
CA LEU A 18 -77.15 -39.78 -9.34
C LEU A 18 -76.64 -38.38 -8.95
N LEU A 19 -77.13 -37.78 -7.85
CA LEU A 19 -76.55 -36.57 -7.27
C LEU A 19 -75.18 -36.81 -6.61
N CYS A 20 -74.92 -38.02 -6.11
CA CYS A 20 -73.59 -38.41 -5.62
C CYS A 20 -72.59 -38.63 -6.77
N LEU A 21 -73.07 -39.04 -7.95
CA LEU A 21 -72.28 -39.09 -9.19
C LEU A 21 -71.97 -37.69 -9.77
N LEU A 22 -72.72 -36.65 -9.37
CA LEU A 22 -72.41 -35.24 -9.69
C LEU A 22 -71.41 -34.61 -8.70
N ALA A 23 -71.09 -35.28 -7.60
CA ALA A 23 -70.10 -34.83 -6.62
C ALA A 23 -68.68 -35.36 -6.88
N LEU A 24 -68.51 -36.26 -7.84
CA LEU A 24 -67.21 -36.49 -8.50
C LEU A 24 -67.06 -35.41 -9.57
N ARG A 25 -66.74 -34.19 -9.09
CA ARG A 25 -65.96 -33.26 -9.90
C ARG A 25 -64.85 -34.08 -10.52
N ALA A 26 -64.89 -34.20 -11.84
CA ALA A 26 -63.67 -34.37 -12.60
C ALA A 26 -62.74 -33.26 -12.10
N GLU A 27 -61.74 -33.62 -11.29
CA GLU A 27 -60.44 -32.99 -11.39
C GLU A 27 -59.95 -33.30 -12.80
N ALA A 28 -60.50 -32.56 -13.77
CA ALA A 28 -59.70 -32.14 -14.89
C ALA A 28 -58.56 -31.36 -14.23
N GLY A 29 -57.44 -32.04 -13.98
CA GLY A 29 -56.18 -31.36 -13.75
C GLY A 29 -56.07 -30.31 -14.83
N GLN A 30 -56.14 -29.04 -14.43
CA GLN A 30 -55.94 -27.94 -15.36
C GLN A 30 -54.61 -28.21 -16.05
N PRO A 31 -54.51 -28.02 -17.39
CA PRO A 31 -53.21 -28.02 -18.03
C PRO A 31 -52.39 -26.95 -17.30
N GLN A 32 -51.29 -27.34 -16.66
CA GLN A 32 -50.32 -26.37 -16.15
C GLN A 32 -49.94 -25.50 -17.35
N GLU A 33 -50.34 -24.24 -17.35
CA GLU A 33 -49.93 -23.28 -18.37
C GLU A 33 -48.40 -23.20 -18.34
N GLU A 34 -47.76 -23.82 -19.34
CA GLU A 34 -46.32 -23.77 -19.56
C GLU A 34 -45.96 -22.29 -19.79
N SER A 35 -45.46 -21.65 -18.75
CA SER A 35 -45.36 -20.18 -18.66
C SER A 35 -43.92 -19.69 -18.57
N LEU A 36 -42.99 -20.56 -18.93
CA LEU A 36 -41.56 -20.29 -18.90
C LEU A 36 -41.10 -19.66 -20.22
N TYR A 37 -40.35 -18.57 -20.10
CA TYR A 37 -39.75 -17.86 -21.23
C TYR A 37 -38.27 -17.62 -20.99
N LEU A 38 -37.47 -17.74 -22.06
CA LEU A 38 -36.04 -17.41 -22.10
C LEU A 38 -35.74 -16.78 -23.47
N TRP A 39 -35.14 -15.61 -23.47
CA TRP A 39 -34.82 -14.88 -24.70
C TRP A 39 -33.58 -14.00 -24.53
N ILE A 40 -33.06 -13.53 -25.66
CA ILE A 40 -32.06 -12.45 -25.71
C ILE A 40 -32.80 -11.19 -26.10
N ASP A 41 -32.65 -10.11 -25.33
CA ASP A 41 -33.33 -8.85 -25.61
C ASP A 41 -32.83 -8.20 -26.92
N ALA A 42 -33.70 -7.41 -27.56
CA ALA A 42 -33.42 -6.74 -28.82
C ALA A 42 -32.11 -5.92 -28.82
N HIS A 43 -31.78 -5.27 -27.70
CA HIS A 43 -30.55 -4.49 -27.61
C HIS A 43 -29.30 -5.39 -27.61
N GLN A 44 -29.32 -6.49 -26.86
CA GLN A 44 -28.26 -7.49 -26.87
C GLN A 44 -28.14 -8.22 -28.22
N ALA A 45 -29.27 -8.50 -28.88
CA ALA A 45 -29.32 -9.10 -30.21
C ALA A 45 -28.68 -8.17 -31.27
N ARG A 46 -28.93 -6.86 -31.19
CA ARG A 46 -28.29 -5.87 -32.06
C ARG A 46 -26.77 -5.92 -31.97
N VAL A 47 -26.22 -6.07 -30.77
CA VAL A 47 -24.77 -6.16 -30.54
C VAL A 47 -24.20 -7.49 -31.06
N LEU A 48 -24.96 -8.58 -30.95
CA LEU A 48 -24.50 -9.93 -31.30
C LEU A 48 -24.59 -10.22 -32.81
N ILE A 49 -25.73 -9.93 -33.42
CA ILE A 49 -26.05 -10.32 -34.81
C ILE A 49 -26.42 -9.14 -35.71
N GLY A 50 -26.47 -7.90 -35.18
CA GLY A 50 -26.78 -6.70 -35.95
C GLY A 50 -28.28 -6.41 -36.14
N PHE A 51 -29.17 -7.27 -35.64
CA PHE A 51 -30.63 -7.12 -35.73
C PHE A 51 -31.20 -6.78 -34.34
N GLU A 52 -32.00 -5.72 -34.27
CA GLU A 52 -32.61 -5.23 -33.02
C GLU A 52 -34.01 -5.83 -32.81
N GLU A 53 -34.04 -7.14 -32.61
CA GLU A 53 -35.26 -7.92 -32.33
C GLU A 53 -34.99 -8.94 -31.21
N ASP A 54 -36.01 -9.26 -30.42
CA ASP A 54 -35.90 -10.27 -29.37
C ASP A 54 -35.68 -11.66 -29.99
N ILE A 55 -34.67 -12.38 -29.51
CA ILE A 55 -34.40 -13.76 -29.94
C ILE A 55 -34.98 -14.71 -28.90
N LEU A 56 -36.18 -15.24 -29.18
CA LEU A 56 -36.85 -16.21 -28.33
C LEU A 56 -36.17 -17.58 -28.41
N ILE A 57 -35.73 -18.10 -27.26
CA ILE A 57 -35.09 -19.43 -27.14
C ILE A 57 -36.07 -20.44 -26.53
N VAL A 58 -36.78 -20.02 -25.48
CA VAL A 58 -37.88 -20.78 -24.87
C VAL A 58 -39.12 -19.89 -24.87
N SER A 59 -40.24 -20.43 -25.35
CA SER A 59 -41.54 -19.76 -25.32
C SER A 59 -42.59 -20.77 -24.89
N GLU A 60 -43.38 -20.37 -23.89
CA GLU A 60 -44.41 -21.23 -23.31
C GLU A 60 -43.84 -22.62 -22.92
N GLY A 61 -42.69 -22.64 -22.23
CA GLY A 61 -42.01 -23.87 -21.81
C GLY A 61 -41.43 -24.73 -22.93
N LYS A 62 -41.50 -24.31 -24.19
CA LYS A 62 -40.98 -25.06 -25.34
C LYS A 62 -39.78 -24.38 -25.98
N MET A 63 -38.82 -25.19 -26.40
CA MET A 63 -37.65 -24.75 -27.14
C MET A 63 -38.07 -24.22 -28.53
N ALA A 64 -37.46 -23.13 -28.98
CA ALA A 64 -37.77 -22.51 -30.26
C ALA A 64 -37.44 -23.46 -31.44
N PRO A 65 -38.18 -23.42 -32.57
CA PRO A 65 -38.03 -24.41 -33.65
C PRO A 65 -36.62 -24.53 -34.23
N PHE A 66 -35.84 -23.44 -34.24
CA PHE A 66 -34.47 -23.46 -34.76
C PHE A 66 -33.51 -24.30 -33.88
N THR A 67 -33.88 -24.56 -32.63
CA THR A 67 -33.07 -25.34 -31.68
C THR A 67 -33.32 -26.85 -31.76
N HIS A 68 -34.39 -27.30 -32.44
CA HIS A 68 -34.73 -28.73 -32.57
C HIS A 68 -33.62 -29.53 -33.27
N ASP A 69 -33.03 -28.95 -34.33
CA ASP A 69 -31.80 -29.46 -34.95
C ASP A 69 -30.62 -28.62 -34.46
N PHE A 70 -30.24 -28.86 -33.21
CA PHE A 70 -29.20 -28.07 -32.56
C PHE A 70 -27.85 -28.15 -33.28
N ARG A 71 -27.52 -29.28 -33.92
CA ARG A 71 -26.27 -29.39 -34.69
C ARG A 71 -26.26 -28.45 -35.90
N LYS A 72 -27.36 -28.36 -36.62
CA LYS A 72 -27.51 -27.41 -37.73
C LYS A 72 -27.57 -25.97 -37.24
N ALA A 73 -28.19 -25.72 -36.08
CA ALA A 73 -28.21 -24.40 -35.45
C ALA A 73 -26.80 -23.95 -35.04
N GLN A 74 -26.03 -24.83 -34.41
CA GLN A 74 -24.65 -24.58 -33.96
C GLN A 74 -23.72 -24.26 -35.15
N GLN A 75 -23.89 -24.94 -36.29
CA GLN A 75 -23.12 -24.62 -37.51
C GLN A 75 -23.39 -23.21 -38.06
N ARG A 76 -24.53 -22.61 -37.73
CA ARG A 76 -24.89 -21.25 -38.13
C ARG A 76 -24.54 -20.20 -37.07
N MET A 77 -24.14 -20.64 -35.87
CA MET A 77 -23.78 -19.74 -34.78
C MET A 77 -22.28 -19.42 -34.91
N PRO A 78 -21.91 -18.18 -35.26
CA PRO A 78 -20.50 -17.79 -35.30
C PRO A 78 -19.92 -17.78 -33.88
N ALA A 79 -18.59 -17.81 -33.79
CA ALA A 79 -17.92 -17.58 -32.51
C ALA A 79 -18.26 -16.16 -31.99
N ILE A 80 -18.48 -16.06 -30.68
CA ILE A 80 -18.77 -14.79 -30.02
C ILE A 80 -17.55 -13.87 -30.23
N PRO A 81 -17.72 -12.68 -30.82
CA PRO A 81 -16.60 -11.83 -31.23
C PRO A 81 -15.87 -11.21 -30.03
N VAL A 82 -14.66 -10.69 -30.28
CA VAL A 82 -13.73 -10.18 -29.24
C VAL A 82 -14.33 -9.05 -28.39
N ASN A 83 -15.19 -8.22 -28.98
CA ASN A 83 -15.82 -7.06 -28.33
C ASN A 83 -16.98 -7.41 -27.39
N ILE A 84 -17.43 -8.67 -27.35
CA ILE A 84 -18.51 -9.14 -26.49
C ILE A 84 -17.89 -9.93 -25.34
N HIS A 85 -17.78 -9.33 -24.16
CA HIS A 85 -17.22 -9.96 -22.95
C HIS A 85 -18.25 -10.71 -22.11
N SER A 86 -19.53 -10.36 -22.27
CA SER A 86 -20.63 -11.03 -21.63
C SER A 86 -21.88 -10.94 -22.51
N MET A 87 -22.82 -11.85 -22.28
CA MET A 87 -24.09 -11.91 -22.99
C MET A 87 -25.24 -11.99 -21.99
N ASN A 88 -26.23 -11.13 -22.19
CA ASN A 88 -27.42 -11.08 -21.38
C ASN A 88 -28.51 -12.00 -21.96
N PHE A 89 -29.09 -12.81 -21.08
CA PHE A 89 -30.28 -13.60 -21.33
C PHE A 89 -31.35 -13.14 -20.36
N THR A 90 -32.58 -12.99 -20.82
CA THR A 90 -33.72 -12.65 -19.98
C THR A 90 -34.61 -13.87 -19.84
N TRP A 91 -35.00 -14.19 -18.61
CA TRP A 91 -35.92 -15.28 -18.32
C TRP A 91 -37.06 -14.85 -17.40
N GLN A 92 -38.17 -15.58 -17.46
CA GLN A 92 -39.25 -15.45 -16.47
C GLN A 92 -40.14 -16.68 -16.43
N ALA A 93 -40.76 -16.91 -15.26
CA ALA A 93 -41.88 -17.80 -15.06
C ALA A 93 -43.18 -16.98 -14.96
N ALA A 94 -43.86 -16.74 -16.09
CA ALA A 94 -44.98 -15.80 -16.17
C ALA A 94 -46.25 -16.26 -15.42
N GLY A 95 -46.39 -17.56 -15.17
CA GLY A 95 -47.53 -18.15 -14.48
C GLY A 95 -47.32 -18.29 -12.97
N GLN A 96 -48.22 -19.04 -12.33
CA GLN A 96 -48.14 -19.34 -10.89
C GLN A 96 -47.24 -20.54 -10.57
N ALA A 97 -46.76 -21.25 -11.59
CA ALA A 97 -45.91 -22.42 -11.41
C ALA A 97 -44.48 -22.01 -11.04
N GLU A 98 -43.88 -22.74 -10.09
CA GLU A 98 -42.49 -22.59 -9.70
C GLU A 98 -41.60 -23.48 -10.59
N TYR A 99 -40.52 -22.89 -11.11
CA TYR A 99 -39.51 -23.60 -11.89
C TYR A 99 -38.15 -23.43 -11.22
N PHE A 100 -37.35 -24.49 -11.25
CA PHE A 100 -36.01 -24.53 -10.67
C PHE A 100 -34.99 -24.67 -11.78
N TYR A 101 -33.84 -24.01 -11.68
CA TYR A 101 -32.76 -24.14 -12.65
C TYR A 101 -31.48 -24.62 -11.96
N GLU A 102 -30.65 -25.36 -12.70
CA GLU A 102 -29.33 -25.79 -12.24
C GLU A 102 -28.31 -25.72 -13.39
N PHE A 103 -27.20 -25.02 -13.16
CA PHE A 103 -26.03 -25.00 -14.03
C PHE A 103 -25.13 -26.20 -13.70
N LEU A 104 -25.27 -27.27 -14.49
CA LEU A 104 -24.52 -28.51 -14.34
C LEU A 104 -23.06 -28.39 -14.78
N SER A 105 -22.78 -27.55 -15.77
CA SER A 105 -21.42 -27.31 -16.27
C SER A 105 -21.28 -25.89 -16.79
N LEU A 106 -20.24 -25.21 -16.33
CA LEU A 106 -19.74 -23.95 -16.86
C LEU A 106 -18.24 -24.16 -17.07
N ARG A 107 -17.85 -24.60 -18.27
CA ARG A 107 -16.50 -25.11 -18.50
C ARG A 107 -15.91 -24.62 -19.81
N SER A 108 -14.71 -24.06 -19.74
CA SER A 108 -13.86 -23.83 -20.90
C SER A 108 -13.09 -25.10 -21.24
N LEU A 109 -13.13 -25.49 -22.52
CA LEU A 109 -12.34 -26.59 -23.07
C LEU A 109 -10.92 -26.11 -23.43
N ASP A 110 -10.76 -24.81 -23.68
CA ASP A 110 -9.49 -24.16 -24.02
C ASP A 110 -9.03 -23.22 -22.90
N LYS A 111 -8.67 -23.79 -21.74
CA LYS A 111 -8.27 -23.04 -20.53
C LYS A 111 -7.04 -22.14 -20.71
N GLY A 112 -6.25 -22.34 -21.78
CA GLY A 112 -5.13 -21.45 -22.13
C GLY A 112 -5.55 -20.16 -22.84
N ILE A 113 -6.75 -20.12 -23.40
CA ILE A 113 -7.30 -18.97 -24.15
C ILE A 113 -8.35 -18.24 -23.29
N MET A 114 -9.26 -18.99 -22.67
CA MET A 114 -10.39 -18.46 -21.89
C MET A 114 -10.57 -19.25 -20.60
N ALA A 115 -10.78 -18.56 -19.48
CA ALA A 115 -11.17 -19.22 -18.23
C ALA A 115 -12.62 -19.76 -18.33
N ASP A 116 -13.05 -20.52 -17.32
CA ASP A 116 -14.41 -21.07 -17.29
C ASP A 116 -15.46 -19.93 -17.33
N PRO A 117 -16.54 -20.08 -18.12
CA PRO A 117 -17.58 -19.06 -18.23
C PRO A 117 -18.25 -18.81 -16.87
N THR A 118 -18.74 -17.60 -16.65
CA THR A 118 -19.33 -17.20 -15.36
C THR A 118 -20.79 -16.80 -15.53
N VAL A 119 -21.55 -16.84 -14.43
CA VAL A 119 -22.92 -16.34 -14.37
C VAL A 119 -23.09 -15.40 -13.18
N ASN A 120 -23.96 -14.41 -13.29
CA ASN A 120 -24.26 -13.45 -12.21
C ASN A 120 -25.36 -13.93 -11.24
N VAL A 121 -25.81 -15.18 -11.36
CA VAL A 121 -26.82 -15.83 -10.52
C VAL A 121 -26.22 -17.05 -9.81
N PRO A 122 -26.81 -17.55 -8.71
CA PRO A 122 -26.40 -18.82 -8.11
C PRO A 122 -26.43 -19.98 -9.12
N LEU A 123 -25.63 -21.04 -8.91
CA LEU A 123 -25.64 -22.19 -9.82
C LEU A 123 -26.92 -23.02 -9.73
N LEU A 124 -27.66 -22.93 -8.63
CA LEU A 124 -28.96 -23.58 -8.40
C LEU A 124 -29.90 -22.54 -7.80
N GLY A 125 -31.13 -22.46 -8.32
CA GLY A 125 -32.13 -21.51 -7.81
C GLY A 125 -33.50 -21.65 -8.45
N THR A 126 -34.38 -20.70 -8.18
CA THR A 126 -35.71 -20.59 -8.79
C THR A 126 -35.71 -19.59 -9.94
N VAL A 127 -36.45 -19.90 -11.02
CA VAL A 127 -36.66 -18.95 -12.11
C VAL A 127 -37.62 -17.86 -11.62
N PRO A 128 -37.26 -16.57 -11.72
CA PRO A 128 -38.08 -15.50 -11.18
C PRO A 128 -39.37 -15.30 -11.97
N HIS A 129 -40.46 -14.94 -11.29
CA HIS A 129 -41.71 -14.57 -11.96
C HIS A 129 -41.60 -13.26 -12.75
N LYS A 130 -40.76 -12.33 -12.28
CA LYS A 130 -40.46 -11.09 -12.97
C LYS A 130 -39.32 -11.32 -13.95
N ALA A 131 -39.48 -10.84 -15.19
CA ALA A 131 -38.41 -10.73 -16.18
C ALA A 131 -37.10 -10.24 -15.55
N SER A 132 -36.10 -11.10 -15.56
CA SER A 132 -34.81 -10.86 -14.92
C SER A 132 -33.68 -11.27 -15.86
N VAL A 133 -32.58 -10.53 -15.80
CA VAL A 133 -31.42 -10.74 -16.66
C VAL A 133 -30.39 -11.64 -15.97
N VAL A 134 -30.02 -12.72 -16.65
CA VAL A 134 -28.84 -13.54 -16.38
C VAL A 134 -27.74 -13.11 -17.34
N GLN A 135 -26.61 -12.70 -16.79
CA GLN A 135 -25.43 -12.35 -17.55
C GLN A 135 -24.46 -13.52 -17.53
N VAL A 136 -24.13 -14.04 -18.71
CA VAL A 136 -23.08 -15.04 -18.91
C VAL A 136 -21.79 -14.32 -19.31
N GLY A 137 -20.73 -14.45 -18.52
CA GLY A 137 -19.42 -13.85 -18.78
C GLY A 137 -18.48 -14.81 -19.52
N PHE A 138 -17.67 -14.26 -20.43
CA PHE A 138 -16.68 -14.99 -21.23
C PHE A 138 -15.27 -14.43 -20.94
N PRO A 139 -14.62 -14.87 -19.85
CA PRO A 139 -13.35 -14.29 -19.40
C PRO A 139 -12.18 -14.78 -20.25
N CYS A 140 -11.82 -14.09 -21.34
CA CYS A 140 -10.58 -14.44 -22.03
C CYS A 140 -9.38 -14.06 -21.16
N LEU A 141 -8.34 -14.89 -21.22
CA LEU A 141 -7.12 -14.64 -20.47
C LEU A 141 -6.32 -13.49 -21.07
N GLY A 142 -6.52 -13.14 -22.34
CA GLY A 142 -5.76 -12.11 -23.06
C GLY A 142 -4.32 -12.50 -23.40
N LYS A 143 -3.91 -13.75 -23.14
CA LYS A 143 -2.51 -14.22 -23.28
C LYS A 143 -2.09 -14.46 -24.72
N GLN A 144 -3.02 -14.92 -25.53
CA GLN A 144 -2.82 -15.29 -26.92
C GLN A 144 -4.11 -15.08 -27.71
N ASP A 145 -3.98 -14.81 -29.00
CA ASP A 145 -5.11 -14.82 -29.93
C ASP A 145 -5.63 -16.25 -30.11
N GLY A 146 -6.95 -16.41 -30.24
CA GLY A 146 -7.53 -17.70 -30.55
C GLY A 146 -9.04 -17.75 -30.39
N VAL A 147 -9.59 -18.92 -30.67
CA VAL A 147 -11.00 -19.22 -30.43
C VAL A 147 -11.05 -20.29 -29.35
N ALA A 148 -11.71 -19.98 -28.24
CA ALA A 148 -11.94 -20.91 -27.14
C ALA A 148 -13.30 -21.60 -27.30
N ALA A 149 -13.31 -22.93 -27.19
CA ALA A 149 -14.51 -23.72 -27.06
C ALA A 149 -14.93 -23.82 -25.59
N PHE A 150 -16.25 -23.78 -25.32
CA PHE A 150 -16.79 -23.87 -23.97
C PHE A 150 -18.18 -24.51 -23.93
N GLU A 151 -18.56 -24.98 -22.76
CA GLU A 151 -19.83 -25.64 -22.46
C GLU A 151 -20.59 -24.83 -21.40
N VAL A 152 -21.90 -24.68 -21.63
CA VAL A 152 -22.86 -24.14 -20.66
C VAL A 152 -24.02 -25.12 -20.61
N ASN A 153 -24.00 -26.02 -19.64
CA ASN A 153 -25.07 -27.01 -19.46
C ASN A 153 -25.98 -26.54 -18.33
N VAL A 154 -27.22 -26.22 -18.67
CA VAL A 154 -28.28 -25.86 -17.74
C VAL A 154 -29.47 -26.78 -17.90
N ILE A 155 -30.07 -27.16 -16.77
CA ILE A 155 -31.37 -27.84 -16.71
C ILE A 155 -32.39 -26.92 -16.04
N VAL A 156 -33.65 -27.06 -16.43
CA VAL A 156 -34.81 -26.49 -15.74
C VAL A 156 -35.73 -27.62 -15.32
N MET A 157 -36.14 -27.61 -14.06
CA MET A 157 -36.99 -28.59 -13.43
C MET A 157 -38.33 -27.97 -13.02
N ASN A 158 -39.38 -28.79 -13.02
CA ASN A 158 -40.66 -28.42 -12.42
C ASN A 158 -40.63 -28.57 -10.89
N SER A 159 -41.76 -28.28 -10.23
CA SER A 159 -41.91 -28.43 -8.77
C SER A 159 -41.78 -29.86 -8.24
N GLU A 160 -41.84 -30.87 -9.11
CA GLU A 160 -41.68 -32.29 -8.76
C GLU A 160 -40.21 -32.74 -8.88
N GLY A 161 -39.32 -31.87 -9.38
CA GLY A 161 -37.92 -32.20 -9.66
C GLY A 161 -37.68 -32.87 -11.01
N ASN A 162 -38.71 -32.97 -11.86
CA ASN A 162 -38.58 -33.51 -13.21
C ASN A 162 -37.93 -32.47 -14.13
N THR A 163 -36.87 -32.86 -14.85
CA THR A 163 -36.23 -32.00 -15.85
C THR A 163 -37.15 -31.83 -17.05
N ILE A 164 -37.58 -30.59 -17.31
CA ILE A 164 -38.49 -30.24 -18.42
C ILE A 164 -37.76 -29.56 -19.58
N LEU A 165 -36.65 -28.88 -19.31
CA LEU A 165 -35.78 -28.29 -20.31
C LEU A 165 -34.33 -28.54 -19.96
N GLN A 166 -33.50 -28.73 -20.97
CA GLN A 166 -32.08 -28.94 -20.80
C GLN A 166 -31.34 -28.40 -22.02
N THR A 167 -30.14 -27.89 -21.82
CA THR A 167 -29.22 -27.62 -22.93
C THR A 167 -29.01 -28.89 -23.78
N PRO A 168 -29.10 -28.81 -25.11
CA PRO A 168 -28.85 -29.95 -25.98
C PRO A 168 -27.51 -30.64 -25.66
N GLN A 169 -27.51 -31.97 -25.69
CA GLN A 169 -26.32 -32.75 -25.34
C GLN A 169 -25.13 -32.40 -26.25
N ASN A 170 -23.95 -32.29 -25.64
CA ASN A 170 -22.69 -31.92 -26.31
C ASN A 170 -22.77 -30.56 -27.02
N ALA A 171 -23.55 -29.62 -26.48
CA ALA A 171 -23.53 -28.25 -26.96
C ALA A 171 -22.17 -27.61 -26.69
N ILE A 172 -21.50 -27.20 -27.77
CA ILE A 172 -20.21 -26.51 -27.70
C ILE A 172 -20.38 -25.15 -28.35
N PHE A 173 -20.06 -24.12 -27.57
CA PHE A 173 -20.06 -22.74 -28.02
C PHE A 173 -18.62 -22.26 -28.20
N PHE A 174 -18.44 -21.21 -29.00
CA PHE A 174 -17.12 -20.69 -29.34
C PHE A 174 -17.04 -19.20 -29.00
N LYS A 175 -15.92 -18.77 -28.42
CA LYS A 175 -15.59 -17.37 -28.12
C LYS A 175 -14.26 -17.00 -28.75
N THR A 176 -14.23 -15.95 -29.56
CA THR A 176 -12.99 -15.38 -30.08
C THR A 176 -12.36 -14.50 -29.00
N CYS A 177 -11.10 -14.75 -28.69
CA CYS A 177 -10.29 -14.02 -27.73
C CYS A 177 -9.09 -13.42 -28.46
N GLN A 178 -8.71 -12.20 -28.06
CA GLN A 178 -7.54 -11.53 -28.60
C GLN A 178 -6.48 -11.41 -27.51
N GLN A 179 -5.21 -11.45 -27.89
CA GLN A 179 -4.13 -11.01 -27.03
C GLN A 179 -4.38 -9.54 -26.69
N ALA A 180 -4.42 -9.21 -25.40
CA ALA A 180 -4.69 -7.86 -24.99
C ALA A 180 -3.45 -6.99 -25.17
N GLU A 181 -3.60 -5.88 -25.89
CA GLU A 181 -2.55 -4.88 -26.06
C GLU A 181 -2.77 -3.70 -25.11
N CYS A 182 -1.83 -3.49 -24.21
CA CYS A 182 -1.83 -2.35 -23.29
C CYS A 182 -1.08 -1.18 -23.92
N PRO A 183 -1.62 0.06 -23.90
CA PRO A 183 -0.88 1.25 -24.33
C PRO A 183 0.47 1.32 -23.60
N GLY A 184 1.59 1.44 -24.31
CA GLY A 184 2.93 1.49 -23.70
C GLY A 184 3.50 0.14 -23.22
N GLY A 185 2.71 -0.94 -23.27
CA GLY A 185 3.10 -2.30 -22.87
C GLY A 185 3.26 -2.50 -21.36
N CYS A 186 3.43 -3.76 -20.95
CA CYS A 186 3.71 -4.13 -19.56
C CYS A 186 5.19 -4.55 -19.43
N ARG A 187 5.90 -3.99 -18.44
CA ARG A 187 7.32 -4.24 -18.16
C ARG A 187 7.48 -5.34 -17.11
N ASN A 188 8.73 -5.78 -16.91
CA ASN A 188 9.13 -6.68 -15.82
C ASN A 188 8.32 -7.99 -15.73
N GLY A 189 7.86 -8.52 -16.87
CA GLY A 189 7.05 -9.73 -16.92
C GLY A 189 5.57 -9.53 -16.57
N GLY A 190 5.09 -8.28 -16.48
CA GLY A 190 3.68 -7.97 -16.35
C GLY A 190 2.88 -8.40 -17.58
N PHE A 191 1.62 -8.75 -17.35
CA PHE A 191 0.71 -9.27 -18.37
C PHE A 191 -0.45 -8.29 -18.59
N CYS A 192 -0.83 -8.02 -19.84
CA CYS A 192 -1.94 -7.13 -20.14
C CYS A 192 -3.25 -7.89 -20.12
N ASN A 193 -4.21 -7.49 -19.29
CA ASN A 193 -5.54 -8.12 -19.29
C ASN A 193 -6.48 -7.49 -20.33
N GLU A 194 -7.64 -8.12 -20.54
CA GLU A 194 -8.65 -7.66 -21.52
C GLU A 194 -9.11 -6.22 -21.30
N ARG A 195 -9.02 -5.71 -20.07
CA ARG A 195 -9.39 -4.32 -19.72
C ARG A 195 -8.28 -3.32 -20.06
N ARG A 196 -7.22 -3.76 -20.73
CA ARG A 196 -6.02 -2.99 -21.09
C ARG A 196 -5.30 -2.42 -19.86
N ILE A 197 -5.28 -3.20 -18.78
CA ILE A 197 -4.56 -2.88 -17.54
C ILE A 197 -3.46 -3.91 -17.34
N CYS A 198 -2.25 -3.48 -16.99
CA CYS A 198 -1.15 -4.38 -16.68
C CYS A 198 -1.35 -5.02 -15.29
N GLU A 199 -1.37 -6.35 -15.26
CA GLU A 199 -1.27 -7.17 -14.07
C GLU A 199 0.21 -7.40 -13.75
N CYS A 200 0.67 -6.78 -12.67
CA CYS A 200 2.07 -6.78 -12.30
C CYS A 200 2.43 -8.01 -11.45
N PRO A 201 3.62 -8.60 -11.67
CA PRO A 201 4.11 -9.67 -10.83
C PRO A 201 4.50 -9.15 -9.45
N ASP A 202 4.71 -10.09 -8.52
CA ASP A 202 5.06 -9.78 -7.14
C ASP A 202 6.27 -8.83 -7.05
N GLY A 203 6.11 -7.78 -6.26
CA GLY A 203 7.14 -6.76 -6.07
C GLY A 203 7.20 -5.70 -7.17
N PHE A 204 6.28 -5.66 -8.13
CA PHE A 204 6.17 -4.57 -9.10
C PHE A 204 4.80 -3.89 -9.08
N HIS A 205 4.75 -2.62 -9.44
CA HIS A 205 3.53 -1.82 -9.53
C HIS A 205 3.67 -0.67 -10.54
N GLY A 206 2.59 0.09 -10.72
CA GLY A 206 2.50 1.16 -11.72
C GLY A 206 1.70 0.75 -12.95
N PRO A 207 1.32 1.70 -13.81
CA PRO A 207 0.50 1.44 -15.00
C PRO A 207 1.15 0.46 -15.99
N HIS A 208 2.48 0.37 -16.02
CA HIS A 208 3.25 -0.52 -16.90
C HIS A 208 4.13 -1.48 -16.12
N CYS A 209 3.88 -1.69 -14.82
CA CYS A 209 4.72 -2.51 -13.93
C CYS A 209 6.19 -2.06 -13.89
N GLU A 210 6.43 -0.77 -14.09
CA GLU A 210 7.76 -0.18 -14.20
C GLU A 210 8.41 0.10 -12.84
N LYS A 211 7.62 0.15 -11.76
CA LYS A 211 8.09 0.51 -10.42
C LYS A 211 8.26 -0.75 -9.56
N ALA A 212 9.48 -1.00 -9.09
CA ALA A 212 9.74 -2.06 -8.14
C ALA A 212 9.37 -1.64 -6.69
N LEU A 213 8.95 -2.61 -5.88
CA LEU A 213 8.72 -2.52 -4.45
C LEU A 213 9.89 -3.19 -3.74
N CYS A 214 10.68 -2.39 -3.02
CA CYS A 214 11.77 -2.89 -2.19
C CYS A 214 11.32 -2.98 -0.74
N THR A 215 11.36 -4.19 -0.19
CA THR A 215 11.19 -4.44 1.25
C THR A 215 12.45 -5.15 1.74
N PRO A 216 13.27 -4.52 2.60
CA PRO A 216 13.12 -3.17 3.18
C PRO A 216 13.30 -2.04 2.15
N ARG A 217 12.67 -0.88 2.41
CA ARG A 217 12.76 0.30 1.54
C ARG A 217 14.18 0.83 1.45
N CYS A 218 14.58 1.30 0.26
CA CYS A 218 15.88 1.95 0.08
C CYS A 218 15.96 3.26 0.89
N MET A 219 17.01 3.40 1.68
CA MET A 219 17.29 4.58 2.52
C MET A 219 18.30 5.51 1.86
N ASN A 220 18.50 6.69 2.45
CA ASN A 220 19.52 7.67 2.05
C ASN A 220 19.48 8.11 0.57
N GLY A 221 18.32 7.98 -0.09
CA GLY A 221 18.14 8.30 -1.51
C GLY A 221 18.48 7.17 -2.48
N GLY A 222 18.61 5.92 -1.98
CA GLY A 222 18.79 4.75 -2.84
C GLY A 222 17.61 4.47 -3.76
N LEU A 223 17.90 3.94 -4.95
CA LEU A 223 16.91 3.69 -5.98
C LEU A 223 16.55 2.20 -6.05
N CYS A 224 15.26 1.89 -5.92
CA CYS A 224 14.75 0.52 -6.06
C CYS A 224 14.60 0.17 -7.54
N VAL A 225 15.43 -0.74 -8.05
CA VAL A 225 15.38 -1.18 -9.46
C VAL A 225 14.70 -2.54 -9.64
N THR A 226 14.74 -3.39 -8.62
CA THR A 226 14.20 -4.75 -8.65
C THR A 226 13.78 -5.11 -7.21
N PRO A 227 12.76 -5.96 -7.01
CA PRO A 227 12.31 -6.32 -5.67
C PRO A 227 13.46 -6.72 -4.74
N GLY A 228 13.58 -6.01 -3.63
CA GLY A 228 14.61 -6.25 -2.60
C GLY A 228 16.03 -5.77 -2.94
N PHE A 229 16.25 -5.13 -4.10
CA PHE A 229 17.57 -4.65 -4.51
C PHE A 229 17.59 -3.13 -4.70
N CYS A 230 18.40 -2.47 -3.87
CA CYS A 230 18.61 -1.03 -3.90
C CYS A 230 19.96 -0.67 -4.52
N ILE A 231 19.96 0.24 -5.47
CA ILE A 231 21.18 0.92 -5.92
C ILE A 231 21.46 2.06 -4.93
N CYS A 232 22.58 1.95 -4.22
CA CYS A 232 22.95 2.93 -3.21
C CYS A 232 23.68 4.14 -3.77
N PRO A 233 23.41 5.33 -3.24
CA PRO A 233 24.17 6.52 -3.62
C PRO A 233 25.62 6.42 -3.13
N PRO A 234 26.54 7.19 -3.73
CA PRO A 234 27.95 7.17 -3.34
C PRO A 234 28.16 7.31 -1.84
N GLY A 235 28.96 6.42 -1.27
CA GLY A 235 29.26 6.41 0.15
C GLY A 235 28.20 5.73 1.03
N PHE A 236 27.16 5.12 0.46
CA PHE A 236 26.26 4.22 1.19
C PHE A 236 26.31 2.81 0.60
N TYR A 237 26.02 1.81 1.42
CA TYR A 237 25.99 0.40 1.05
C TYR A 237 25.04 -0.39 1.96
N GLY A 238 24.88 -1.69 1.68
CA GLY A 238 23.90 -2.55 2.34
C GLY A 238 22.67 -2.79 1.48
N VAL A 239 21.83 -3.75 1.87
CA VAL A 239 20.66 -4.20 1.08
C VAL A 239 19.66 -3.05 0.85
N ASN A 240 19.55 -2.14 1.82
CA ASN A 240 18.69 -0.97 1.78
C ASN A 240 19.44 0.36 1.91
N CYS A 241 20.75 0.38 1.65
CA CYS A 241 21.58 1.59 1.70
C CYS A 241 21.59 2.30 3.06
N ASP A 242 21.47 1.54 4.14
CA ASP A 242 21.45 2.03 5.53
C ASP A 242 22.86 2.27 6.09
N LYS A 243 23.89 1.63 5.54
CA LYS A 243 25.27 1.74 6.03
C LYS A 243 26.04 2.80 5.26
N ALA A 244 26.73 3.68 5.98
CA ALA A 244 27.65 4.65 5.39
C ALA A 244 29.06 4.07 5.28
N ASN A 245 29.73 4.30 4.15
CA ASN A 245 31.15 4.03 3.96
C ASN A 245 31.96 5.17 4.56
N CYS A 246 32.56 4.90 5.71
CA CYS A 246 33.34 5.87 6.46
C CYS A 246 34.80 5.67 6.09
N SER A 247 35.22 6.30 4.99
CA SER A 247 36.63 6.38 4.58
C SER A 247 37.50 6.99 5.68
N THR A 248 36.89 7.85 6.50
CA THR A 248 37.45 8.45 7.71
C THR A 248 36.93 7.70 8.94
N THR A 249 37.84 7.12 9.73
CA THR A 249 37.49 6.47 11.01
C THR A 249 37.20 7.52 12.08
N CYS A 250 36.03 7.45 12.71
CA CYS A 250 35.73 8.27 13.88
C CYS A 250 36.51 7.75 15.09
N PHE A 251 37.34 8.60 15.70
CA PHE A 251 38.12 8.25 16.88
C PHE A 251 37.30 8.34 18.17
N ASN A 252 37.86 7.80 19.25
CA ASN A 252 37.35 7.97 20.62
C ASN A 252 35.88 7.58 20.84
N GLY A 253 35.38 6.61 20.06
CA GLY A 253 34.00 6.13 20.17
C GLY A 253 32.96 7.01 19.45
N GLY A 254 33.39 7.84 18.49
CA GLY A 254 32.45 8.56 17.61
C GLY A 254 31.70 7.62 16.66
N THR A 255 30.45 7.98 16.37
CA THR A 255 29.58 7.20 15.45
C THR A 255 29.54 7.87 14.09
N CYS A 256 29.97 7.15 13.05
CA CYS A 256 29.85 7.62 11.69
C CYS A 256 28.42 7.47 11.18
N PHE A 257 27.87 8.52 10.57
CA PHE A 257 26.51 8.53 10.02
C PHE A 257 26.45 8.95 8.55
N TYR A 258 27.53 9.55 8.03
CA TYR A 258 27.69 9.94 6.63
C TYR A 258 29.17 9.83 6.27
N PRO A 259 29.54 9.53 5.00
CA PRO A 259 30.93 9.57 4.57
C PRO A 259 31.67 10.84 5.04
N GLY A 260 32.69 10.65 5.87
CA GLY A 260 33.51 11.74 6.39
C GLY A 260 32.90 12.55 7.56
N LYS A 261 31.69 12.23 8.04
CA LYS A 261 31.06 12.94 9.17
C LYS A 261 30.82 12.02 10.36
N CYS A 262 31.25 12.48 11.53
CA CYS A 262 31.16 11.77 12.79
C CYS A 262 30.26 12.50 13.80
N ILE A 263 29.47 11.74 14.55
CA ILE A 263 28.82 12.22 15.78
C ILE A 263 29.80 11.97 16.93
N CYS A 264 30.25 13.04 17.57
CA CYS A 264 31.23 12.97 18.64
C CYS A 264 30.57 12.84 20.02
N PRO A 265 31.12 11.99 20.91
CA PRO A 265 30.68 11.94 22.30
C PRO A 265 30.90 13.28 23.03
N PRO A 266 30.15 13.56 24.11
CA PRO A 266 30.32 14.80 24.87
C PRO A 266 31.77 15.04 25.32
N GLY A 267 32.27 16.26 25.08
CA GLY A 267 33.65 16.66 25.38
C GLY A 267 34.67 16.35 24.28
N LEU A 268 34.22 15.89 23.11
CA LEU A 268 35.03 15.72 21.90
C LEU A 268 34.45 16.55 20.74
N GLU A 269 35.32 17.11 19.92
CA GLU A 269 35.00 17.89 18.71
C GLU A 269 36.02 17.56 17.59
N GLY A 270 35.83 18.12 16.40
CA GLY A 270 36.60 17.81 15.20
C GLY A 270 35.87 16.86 14.25
N GLU A 271 36.34 16.78 13.00
CA GLU A 271 35.69 15.97 11.95
C GLU A 271 35.76 14.46 12.26
N GLN A 272 36.74 14.04 13.05
CA GLN A 272 37.00 12.65 13.44
C GLN A 272 36.88 12.44 14.96
N CYS A 273 36.36 13.41 15.71
CA CYS A 273 36.30 13.38 17.18
C CYS A 273 37.67 13.29 17.85
N GLU A 274 38.67 13.91 17.23
CA GLU A 274 40.07 13.91 17.64
C GLU A 274 40.42 15.01 18.67
N ILE A 275 39.59 16.04 18.78
CA ILE A 275 39.84 17.21 19.63
C ILE A 275 39.11 17.05 20.95
N SER A 276 39.85 17.04 22.06
CA SER A 276 39.24 17.08 23.40
C SER A 276 38.85 18.51 23.81
N LYS A 277 37.58 18.72 24.16
CA LYS A 277 37.05 19.97 24.69
C LYS A 277 36.85 19.87 26.19
N CYS A 278 37.57 20.71 26.93
CA CYS A 278 37.42 20.81 28.37
C CYS A 278 36.28 21.80 28.70
N PRO A 279 35.41 21.50 29.70
CA PRO A 279 34.35 22.42 30.14
C PRO A 279 34.89 23.78 30.59
N GLN A 280 36.09 23.79 31.18
CA GLN A 280 36.86 24.99 31.47
C GLN A 280 38.12 25.03 30.59
N PRO A 281 38.42 26.15 29.93
CA PRO A 281 39.56 26.23 29.04
C PRO A 281 40.88 26.19 29.84
N CYS A 282 41.85 25.42 29.32
CA CYS A 282 43.21 25.42 29.83
C CYS A 282 43.84 26.80 29.65
N ARG A 283 44.45 27.33 30.71
CA ARG A 283 45.12 28.64 30.68
C ARG A 283 46.59 28.51 30.29
N ASN A 284 47.24 29.64 30.01
CA ASN A 284 48.70 29.74 29.80
C ASN A 284 49.24 28.75 28.74
N GLY A 285 48.51 28.56 27.64
CA GLY A 285 48.90 27.68 26.54
C GLY A 285 48.82 26.18 26.87
N GLY A 286 48.09 25.77 27.91
CA GLY A 286 47.83 24.35 28.18
C GLY A 286 46.94 23.71 27.11
N LYS A 287 47.16 22.42 26.82
CA LYS A 287 46.32 21.64 25.90
C LYS A 287 45.37 20.75 26.69
N CYS A 288 44.09 20.77 26.33
CA CYS A 288 43.09 19.88 26.95
C CYS A 288 43.39 18.43 26.56
N ILE A 289 43.41 17.53 27.55
CA ILE A 289 43.65 16.10 27.36
C ILE A 289 42.47 15.23 27.86
N GLY A 290 41.30 15.85 28.09
CA GLY A 290 40.05 15.20 28.49
C GLY A 290 39.72 15.34 29.99
N LYS A 291 38.42 15.19 30.34
CA LYS A 291 37.85 15.21 31.71
C LYS A 291 38.45 16.29 32.64
N SER A 292 38.47 17.55 32.19
CA SER A 292 38.98 18.69 32.97
C SER A 292 40.46 18.61 33.36
N LYS A 293 41.26 17.81 32.64
CA LYS A 293 42.71 17.76 32.79
C LYS A 293 43.38 18.50 31.65
N CYS A 294 44.30 19.38 31.99
CA CYS A 294 45.13 20.11 31.05
C CYS A 294 46.57 19.63 31.11
N LYS A 295 47.17 19.39 29.94
CA LYS A 295 48.62 19.24 29.80
C LYS A 295 49.23 20.64 29.78
N CYS A 296 49.94 20.99 30.85
CA CYS A 296 50.49 22.33 31.00
C CYS A 296 51.76 22.55 30.20
N SER A 297 51.91 23.79 29.73
CA SER A 297 53.16 24.27 29.15
C SER A 297 54.23 24.43 30.22
N LYS A 298 55.51 24.40 29.81
CA LYS A 298 56.66 24.45 30.73
C LYS A 298 56.57 25.65 31.67
N GLY A 299 56.72 25.41 32.97
CA GLY A 299 56.65 26.46 34.00
C GLY A 299 55.26 26.73 34.56
N TYR A 300 54.22 25.96 34.19
CA TYR A 300 52.89 26.02 34.77
C TYR A 300 52.41 24.62 35.22
N GLN A 301 51.55 24.59 36.23
CA GLN A 301 50.99 23.38 36.82
C GLN A 301 49.54 23.58 37.31
N GLY A 302 48.93 22.50 37.81
CA GLY A 302 47.55 22.46 38.26
C GLY A 302 46.56 22.09 37.15
N ASP A 303 45.32 21.76 37.52
CA ASP A 303 44.34 21.14 36.60
C ASP A 303 44.00 22.00 35.38
N LEU A 304 44.08 23.33 35.52
CA LEU A 304 43.84 24.31 34.44
C LEU A 304 45.11 25.05 33.99
N CYS A 305 46.29 24.61 34.45
CA CYS A 305 47.57 25.27 34.17
C CYS A 305 47.63 26.73 34.60
N SER A 306 46.89 27.07 35.66
CA SER A 306 46.79 28.42 36.20
C SER A 306 47.90 28.75 37.20
N LYS A 307 48.60 27.76 37.75
CA LYS A 307 49.63 27.96 38.78
C LYS A 307 51.02 28.00 38.14
N PRO A 308 51.79 29.10 38.25
CA PRO A 308 53.17 29.12 37.79
C PRO A 308 54.06 28.27 38.70
N VAL A 309 55.15 27.76 38.14
CA VAL A 309 56.18 26.95 38.83
C VAL A 309 57.47 27.77 38.90
N CYS A 310 58.05 27.84 40.10
CA CYS A 310 59.33 28.49 40.34
C CYS A 310 60.30 27.48 40.94
N GLU A 311 61.41 27.21 40.23
CA GLU A 311 62.47 26.31 40.68
C GLU A 311 63.83 27.02 40.61
N PRO A 312 64.53 27.24 41.74
CA PRO A 312 64.10 27.02 43.13
C PRO A 312 62.92 27.89 43.56
N GLY A 313 62.14 27.40 44.53
CA GLY A 313 60.96 28.11 45.06
C GLY A 313 61.27 29.49 45.64
N CYS A 314 60.23 30.32 45.81
CA CYS A 314 60.32 31.73 46.21
C CYS A 314 60.53 31.98 47.71
N GLY A 315 61.08 31.00 48.43
CA GLY A 315 61.25 31.09 49.88
C GLY A 315 59.92 31.12 50.65
N ALA A 316 59.99 31.32 51.97
CA ALA A 316 58.81 31.47 52.83
C ALA A 316 58.12 32.84 52.68
N HIS A 317 58.81 33.82 52.10
CA HIS A 317 58.40 35.23 52.05
C HIS A 317 58.19 35.74 50.62
N GLY A 318 57.96 34.83 49.67
CA GLY A 318 57.65 35.18 48.29
C GLY A 318 56.63 34.24 47.67
N THR A 319 55.85 34.75 46.73
CA THR A 319 54.90 33.97 45.92
C THR A 319 55.37 33.90 44.48
N CYS A 320 55.17 32.75 43.83
CA CYS A 320 55.47 32.59 42.41
C CYS A 320 54.33 33.24 41.60
N HIS A 321 54.62 34.34 40.91
CA HIS A 321 53.62 35.08 40.12
C HIS A 321 53.69 34.74 38.63
N GLU A 322 54.89 34.47 38.13
CA GLU A 322 55.16 33.98 36.77
C GLU A 322 56.22 32.87 36.86
N PRO A 323 56.39 32.04 35.81
CA PRO A 323 57.40 30.99 35.81
C PRO A 323 58.79 31.53 36.18
N ASN A 324 59.37 30.99 37.25
CA ASN A 324 60.67 31.39 37.82
C ASN A 324 60.79 32.88 38.22
N LYS A 325 59.68 33.60 38.44
CA LYS A 325 59.68 34.97 38.96
C LYS A 325 58.92 35.05 40.28
N CYS A 326 59.64 35.44 41.32
CA CYS A 326 59.13 35.57 42.67
C CYS A 326 58.73 37.01 42.97
N GLN A 327 57.54 37.17 43.54
CA GLN A 327 57.09 38.42 44.13
C GLN A 327 57.33 38.34 45.65
N CYS A 328 58.22 39.20 46.16
CA CYS A 328 58.58 39.20 47.58
C CYS A 328 57.60 40.02 48.41
N GLN A 329 57.37 39.58 49.65
CA GLN A 329 56.64 40.33 50.68
C GLN A 329 57.46 41.55 51.13
N GLU A 330 56.79 42.57 51.67
CA GLU A 330 57.45 43.78 52.16
C GLU A 330 58.56 43.46 53.17
N GLY A 331 59.70 44.14 53.05
CA GLY A 331 60.88 43.88 53.87
C GLY A 331 61.77 42.72 53.38
N TRP A 332 61.38 42.00 52.32
CA TRP A 332 62.15 40.91 51.71
C TRP A 332 62.51 41.20 50.26
N HIS A 333 63.66 40.70 49.81
CA HIS A 333 64.15 40.89 48.45
C HIS A 333 65.08 39.75 47.98
N GLY A 334 65.52 39.85 46.73
CA GLY A 334 66.34 38.85 46.05
C GLY A 334 65.51 37.86 45.20
N ARG A 335 66.19 37.12 44.32
CA ARG A 335 65.56 36.25 43.30
C ARG A 335 64.59 35.21 43.88
N HIS A 336 64.83 34.77 45.12
CA HIS A 336 64.02 33.79 45.84
C HIS A 336 63.45 34.33 47.16
N CYS A 337 63.41 35.66 47.34
CA CYS A 337 62.84 36.33 48.52
C CYS A 337 63.39 35.85 49.89
N ASN A 338 64.64 35.38 49.92
CA ASN A 338 65.28 34.84 51.11
C ASN A 338 66.19 35.87 51.83
N LYS A 339 66.22 37.13 51.38
CA LYS A 339 67.04 38.19 51.99
C LYS A 339 66.14 39.26 52.61
N ARG A 340 66.43 39.70 53.83
CA ARG A 340 65.78 40.86 54.46
C ARG A 340 66.55 42.14 54.16
N TYR A 341 65.83 43.24 54.01
CA TYR A 341 66.45 44.57 54.12
C TYR A 341 66.97 44.74 55.56
N GLY A 342 68.25 45.07 55.73
CA GLY A 342 68.92 45.10 57.04
C GLY A 342 68.25 46.04 58.04
N ALA A 343 68.13 45.60 59.29
CA ALA A 343 67.59 46.37 60.40
C ALA A 343 68.61 47.42 60.90
N SER A 344 68.63 48.61 60.31
CA SER A 344 69.11 49.86 60.90
C SER A 344 68.81 51.04 59.99
N LEU A 345 67.56 51.52 60.03
CA LEU A 345 67.14 52.91 59.78
C LEU A 345 65.61 52.95 59.97
N ILE A 346 65.18 52.88 61.23
CA ILE A 346 63.90 53.49 61.60
C ILE A 346 64.15 54.99 61.50
N HIS A 347 63.51 55.66 60.52
CA HIS A 347 63.04 57.06 60.48
C HIS A 347 62.96 57.54 59.03
N ALA A 348 61.80 57.35 58.39
CA ALA A 348 61.29 58.24 57.35
C ALA A 348 59.79 57.93 57.11
N LEU A 349 58.96 58.26 58.11
CA LEU A 349 57.53 58.45 57.90
C LEU A 349 57.33 59.69 57.00
N ARG A 350 56.87 59.45 55.76
CA ARG A 350 56.13 60.36 54.82
C ARG A 350 56.86 61.63 54.28
N PRO A 351 56.37 62.34 53.23
CA PRO A 351 55.15 62.19 52.39
C PRO A 351 55.33 62.47 50.85
N ALA A 352 54.18 62.66 50.17
CA ALA A 352 53.89 63.21 48.82
C ALA A 352 53.82 62.16 47.68
N GLY A 353 52.75 62.00 46.89
CA GLY A 353 51.58 62.84 46.60
C GLY A 353 51.48 62.99 45.08
N ALA A 354 50.44 62.45 44.43
CA ALA A 354 49.88 62.94 43.15
C ALA A 354 48.72 62.05 42.65
N GLN A 355 47.53 62.64 42.65
CA GLN A 355 46.44 62.61 41.67
C GLN A 355 46.31 61.41 40.71
N LEU A 356 45.08 60.87 40.58
CA LEU A 356 44.37 60.87 39.28
C LEU A 356 42.87 60.54 39.40
N ARG A 357 42.07 61.59 39.13
CA ARG A 357 40.76 61.66 38.46
C ARG A 357 39.75 60.52 38.64
N GLN A 358 38.65 60.85 39.31
CA GLN A 358 37.33 60.25 39.12
C GLN A 358 36.69 60.77 37.83
N HIS A 359 36.21 59.86 36.97
CA HIS A 359 35.22 60.16 35.95
C HIS A 359 34.14 59.07 35.95
N THR A 360 32.99 59.41 36.54
CA THR A 360 31.68 58.95 36.05
C THR A 360 31.31 59.79 34.83
N PRO A 361 30.56 59.23 33.87
CA PRO A 361 29.29 59.87 33.56
C PRO A 361 28.13 58.91 33.23
N SER A 362 26.96 59.55 33.20
CA SER A 362 25.59 59.10 33.21
C SER A 362 24.96 58.90 31.81
N LEU A 363 24.00 57.98 31.74
CA LEU A 363 22.72 57.89 30.99
C LEU A 363 22.46 58.73 29.71
N LYS A 364 21.90 58.05 28.69
CA LYS A 364 20.57 58.25 28.02
C LYS A 364 20.66 57.75 26.55
N LYS A 365 19.92 56.70 26.14
CA LYS A 365 18.49 56.59 25.72
C LYS A 365 18.24 57.08 24.29
N ALA A 366 17.66 56.18 23.47
CA ALA A 366 16.82 56.34 22.26
C ALA A 366 17.20 55.26 21.22
N GLU A 367 16.36 54.65 20.41
CA GLU A 367 14.91 54.53 20.28
C GLU A 367 14.66 53.44 19.20
N GLU A 368 13.46 52.88 19.21
CA GLU A 368 12.90 51.80 18.40
C GLU A 368 12.64 52.17 16.93
N ARG A 369 12.80 51.22 15.96
CA ARG A 369 11.76 50.84 14.96
C ARG A 369 12.20 50.00 13.73
N ARG A 370 11.32 49.02 13.43
CA ARG A 370 10.77 48.56 12.13
C ARG A 370 11.63 47.72 11.17
N ASP A 371 11.25 46.44 11.04
CA ASP A 371 11.23 45.62 9.81
C ASP A 371 10.10 46.07 8.83
N PRO A 372 9.88 45.52 7.60
CA PRO A 372 10.56 44.49 6.74
C PRO A 372 10.71 45.02 5.26
N PRO A 373 10.73 44.28 4.11
CA PRO A 373 10.73 42.82 3.81
C PRO A 373 11.71 42.31 2.69
N GLU A 374 11.73 40.97 2.56
CA GLU A 374 11.97 40.08 1.39
C GLU A 374 13.04 40.39 0.30
N SER A 375 13.84 39.36 -0.03
CA SER A 375 13.88 38.71 -1.37
C SER A 375 15.21 37.97 -1.66
N ASN A 376 15.07 36.66 -1.94
CA ASN A 376 15.71 35.82 -2.97
C ASN A 376 17.22 35.86 -3.28
N TYR A 377 17.88 34.70 -3.16
CA TYR A 377 18.33 33.81 -4.26
C TYR A 377 19.60 32.98 -3.87
N ILE A 378 19.50 31.65 -4.08
CA ILE A 378 20.48 30.68 -4.68
C ILE A 378 21.91 30.64 -4.06
N TRP A 379 22.42 29.51 -3.55
CA TRP A 379 22.72 28.23 -4.21
C TRP A 379 22.49 27.01 -3.31
#